data_AF-A0A2A4YXL7-F1
#
_entry.id   AF-A0A2A4YXL7-F1
#
_cell.length_a   1.000
_cell.length_b   1.000
_cell.length_c   1.000
_cell.angle_alpha   90.00
_cell.angle_beta   90.00
_cell.angle_gamma   90.00
#
_symmetry.space_group_name_H-M   'P 1'
#
loop_
_entity.id
_entity.type
_entity.pdbx_description
1 polymer ?
#
loop_
_entity_poly.entity_id
_entity_poly.type
_entity_poly.pdbx_seq_one_letter_code
_entity_poly.pdbx_strand_id
1 'polypeptide(L)'
;MGDYSYESAFNIKTFIGNVFMLQDFPAFNYLNITSFGSARPFWTLAVEWWIYLCFGYIVLVIHRKKKNNVINLILLSFFSIVPFYNLIGGRGNGLSIYWIFGSLIFFLKRYDILQKVKFNIKILSFILLILIASARCYITRNAYDPIFAFTLAIILLLLLLLLDLCEKIMILVNITKIIRLGASYSFTLYLIHYSIIDFMHTHYSETFNPYLNFLIAFIISNVISLIIGHISEVPLTKKIKNHLYKYA
;
A
#
# COMPACT_ATOMS: atom_id res chain seq x y z
N MET A 1 33.38 -2.03 10.52
CA MET A 1 32.16 -2.65 9.96
C MET A 1 31.13 -2.63 11.07
N GLY A 2 30.07 -1.83 10.93
CA GLY A 2 29.00 -1.82 11.93
C GLY A 2 28.24 -3.14 11.88
N ASP A 3 27.92 -3.70 13.03
CA ASP A 3 27.12 -4.93 13.13
C ASP A 3 25.77 -4.70 12.42
N TYR A 4 25.44 -5.60 11.49
CA TYR A 4 24.18 -5.50 10.77
C TYR A 4 23.01 -5.77 11.72
N SER A 5 22.23 -4.73 12.01
CA SER A 5 21.18 -4.75 13.04
C SER A 5 20.08 -5.81 12.88
N TYR A 6 20.01 -6.50 11.72
CA TYR A 6 18.98 -7.50 11.44
C TYR A 6 19.53 -8.90 11.17
N GLU A 7 20.75 -9.20 11.65
CA GLU A 7 21.37 -10.52 11.49
C GLU A 7 20.48 -11.66 12.01
N SER A 8 19.78 -11.43 13.13
CA SER A 8 18.85 -12.40 13.72
C SER A 8 17.69 -12.80 12.79
N ALA A 9 17.35 -11.97 11.81
CA ALA A 9 16.30 -12.25 10.83
C ALA A 9 16.78 -13.09 9.64
N PHE A 10 18.09 -13.27 9.44
CA PHE A 10 18.66 -14.11 8.37
C PHE A 10 18.65 -15.59 8.73
N ASN A 11 17.46 -16.16 8.85
CA ASN A 11 17.29 -17.58 9.09
C ASN A 11 16.19 -18.18 8.20
N ILE A 12 16.27 -19.49 7.95
CA ILE A 12 15.38 -20.21 7.03
C ILE A 12 13.91 -20.11 7.45
N LYS A 13 13.63 -20.05 8.75
CA LYS A 13 12.28 -19.93 9.29
C LYS A 13 11.67 -18.58 8.93
N THR A 14 12.42 -17.49 9.11
CA THR A 14 12.01 -16.14 8.70
C THR A 14 11.83 -16.07 7.19
N PHE A 15 12.76 -16.64 6.42
CA PHE A 15 12.67 -16.69 4.95
C PHE A 15 11.37 -17.37 4.47
N ILE A 16 11.10 -18.58 4.93
CA ILE A 16 9.88 -19.33 4.59
C ILE A 16 8.64 -18.54 5.02
N GLY A 17 8.66 -17.97 6.24
CA GLY A 17 7.57 -17.13 6.72
C GLY A 17 7.28 -15.96 5.78
N ASN A 18 8.30 -15.26 5.28
CA ASN A 18 8.13 -14.14 4.35
C ASN A 18 7.60 -14.58 2.98
N VAL A 19 8.03 -15.74 2.48
CA VAL A 19 7.50 -16.30 1.21
C VAL A 19 5.97 -16.52 1.30
N PHE A 20 5.47 -16.91 2.46
CA PHE A 20 4.03 -17.10 2.72
C PHE A 20 3.33 -15.86 3.31
N MET A 21 3.98 -14.70 3.33
CA MET A 21 3.44 -13.46 3.91
C MET A 21 3.03 -13.60 5.40
N LEU A 22 3.77 -14.41 6.16
CA LEU A 22 3.55 -14.69 7.59
C LEU A 22 4.38 -13.82 8.53
N GLN A 23 5.14 -12.85 8.01
CA GLN A 23 5.82 -11.86 8.83
C GLN A 23 4.79 -11.08 9.67
N ASP A 24 5.06 -11.00 10.98
CA ASP A 24 4.21 -10.35 11.98
C ASP A 24 2.76 -10.90 12.02
N PHE A 25 2.56 -12.18 11.65
CA PHE A 25 1.24 -12.83 11.67
C PHE A 25 0.76 -13.03 13.13
N PRO A 26 -0.40 -12.47 13.54
CA PRO A 26 -0.78 -12.39 14.95
C PRO A 26 -0.91 -13.74 15.65
N ALA A 27 -1.48 -14.75 14.98
CA ALA A 27 -1.63 -16.08 15.57
C ALA A 27 -0.31 -16.84 15.72
N PHE A 28 0.74 -16.38 15.03
CA PHE A 28 2.06 -17.02 15.02
C PHE A 28 3.14 -16.12 15.66
N ASN A 29 2.74 -15.14 16.47
CA ASN A 29 3.69 -14.24 17.15
C ASN A 29 4.73 -15.02 17.99
N TYR A 30 4.37 -16.16 18.58
CA TYR A 30 5.31 -17.02 19.32
C TYR A 30 6.43 -17.61 18.45
N LEU A 31 6.26 -17.64 17.12
CA LEU A 31 7.30 -18.04 16.20
C LEU A 31 8.29 -16.90 15.91
N ASN A 32 8.07 -15.66 16.36
CA ASN A 32 8.99 -14.54 16.11
C ASN A 32 9.38 -14.38 14.61
N ILE A 33 8.45 -14.65 13.70
CA ILE A 33 8.66 -14.48 12.26
C ILE A 33 8.47 -12.99 11.95
N THR A 34 9.56 -12.32 11.60
CA THR A 34 9.57 -10.90 11.23
C THR A 34 9.97 -10.73 9.77
N SER A 35 10.13 -9.51 9.25
CA SER A 35 10.60 -9.31 7.88
C SER A 35 12.05 -9.77 7.70
N PHE A 36 12.35 -10.43 6.58
CA PHE A 36 13.65 -11.04 6.30
C PHE A 36 14.71 -10.00 5.87
N GLY A 37 15.80 -9.85 6.64
CA GLY A 37 16.91 -8.95 6.32
C GLY A 37 16.47 -7.49 6.10
N SER A 38 16.91 -6.89 4.99
CA SER A 38 16.57 -5.51 4.61
C SER A 38 15.14 -5.35 4.11
N ALA A 39 14.38 -6.44 3.92
CA ALA A 39 12.96 -6.40 3.52
C ALA A 39 12.02 -5.91 4.63
N ARG A 40 12.53 -5.13 5.60
CA ARG A 40 11.76 -4.58 6.71
C ARG A 40 10.46 -3.92 6.26
N PRO A 41 10.43 -3.05 5.23
CA PRO A 41 9.20 -2.40 4.79
C PRO A 41 8.11 -3.35 4.28
N PHE A 42 8.43 -4.60 3.93
CA PHE A 42 7.47 -5.55 3.32
C PHE A 42 6.44 -6.09 4.33
N TRP A 43 6.49 -5.65 5.59
CA TRP A 43 5.44 -5.97 6.55
C TRP A 43 4.08 -5.44 6.09
N THR A 44 4.01 -4.26 5.44
CA THR A 44 2.74 -3.74 4.92
C THR A 44 2.21 -4.61 3.78
N LEU A 45 3.10 -5.15 2.93
CA LEU A 45 2.74 -6.05 1.83
C LEU A 45 2.06 -7.33 2.34
N ALA A 46 2.53 -7.89 3.45
CA ALA A 46 1.84 -9.01 4.08
C ALA A 46 0.45 -8.62 4.56
N VAL A 47 0.32 -7.50 5.28
CA VAL A 47 -1.01 -7.04 5.74
C VAL A 47 -1.97 -6.85 4.57
N GLU A 48 -1.53 -6.17 3.50
CA GLU A 48 -2.30 -5.97 2.28
C GLU A 48 -2.70 -7.29 1.60
N TRP A 49 -1.76 -8.24 1.50
CA TRP A 49 -2.03 -9.57 0.96
C TRP A 49 -3.18 -10.27 1.69
N TRP A 50 -3.16 -10.26 3.02
CA TRP A 50 -4.24 -10.86 3.83
C TRP A 50 -5.56 -10.10 3.73
N ILE A 51 -5.52 -8.76 3.62
CA ILE A 51 -6.72 -7.97 3.33
C ILE A 51 -7.34 -8.39 2.00
N TYR A 52 -6.54 -8.53 0.94
CA TYR A 52 -7.04 -8.95 -0.37
C TYR A 52 -7.55 -10.39 -0.39
N LEU A 53 -6.90 -11.32 0.32
CA LEU A 53 -7.43 -12.68 0.48
C LEU A 53 -8.79 -12.68 1.19
N CYS A 54 -8.91 -11.95 2.30
CA CYS A 54 -10.15 -11.82 3.05
C CYS A 54 -11.26 -11.21 2.18
N PHE A 55 -10.99 -10.06 1.56
CA PHE A 55 -11.95 -9.37 0.71
C PHE A 55 -12.35 -10.20 -0.53
N GLY A 56 -11.37 -10.77 -1.24
CA GLY A 56 -11.62 -11.63 -2.40
C GLY A 56 -12.46 -12.85 -2.03
N TYR A 57 -12.20 -13.44 -0.86
CA TYR A 57 -13.00 -14.55 -0.35
C TYR A 57 -14.45 -14.14 -0.02
N ILE A 58 -14.64 -13.00 0.66
CA ILE A 58 -15.97 -12.43 0.92
C ILE A 58 -16.74 -12.24 -0.38
N VAL A 59 -16.11 -11.62 -1.39
CA VAL A 59 -16.72 -11.41 -2.71
C VAL A 59 -17.11 -12.74 -3.35
N LEU A 60 -16.24 -13.75 -3.32
CA LEU A 60 -16.54 -15.07 -3.90
C LEU A 60 -17.68 -15.80 -3.19
N VAL A 61 -17.76 -15.74 -1.86
CA VAL A 61 -18.82 -16.38 -1.08
C VAL A 61 -20.15 -15.68 -1.31
N ILE A 62 -20.18 -14.34 -1.20
CA ILE A 62 -21.40 -13.53 -1.40
C ILE A 62 -21.88 -13.64 -2.84
N HIS A 63 -21.00 -13.42 -3.82
CA HIS A 63 -21.38 -13.35 -5.23
C HIS A 63 -21.88 -14.69 -5.78
N ARG A 64 -21.30 -15.81 -5.32
CA ARG A 64 -21.73 -17.16 -5.77
C ARG A 64 -22.98 -17.68 -5.05
N LYS A 65 -23.58 -16.90 -4.13
CA LYS A 65 -24.74 -17.30 -3.31
C LYS A 65 -24.61 -18.70 -2.73
N LYS A 66 -23.37 -19.14 -2.42
CA LYS A 66 -23.15 -20.48 -1.90
C LYS A 66 -23.75 -20.57 -0.51
N LYS A 67 -24.40 -21.69 -0.18
CA LYS A 67 -24.88 -21.94 1.19
C LYS A 67 -23.71 -21.77 2.16
N ASN A 68 -24.00 -21.17 3.31
CA ASN A 68 -23.04 -21.01 4.41
C ASN A 68 -22.65 -22.40 4.93
N ASN A 69 -21.57 -22.96 4.38
CA ASN A 69 -20.94 -24.17 4.89
C ASN A 69 -19.94 -23.77 5.99
N VAL A 70 -19.81 -24.61 7.02
CA VAL A 70 -18.85 -24.47 8.11
C VAL A 70 -17.43 -24.25 7.57
N ILE A 71 -17.06 -24.91 6.47
CA ILE A 71 -15.76 -24.71 5.82
C ILE A 71 -15.56 -23.24 5.39
N ASN A 72 -16.60 -22.59 4.87
CA ASN A 72 -16.49 -21.19 4.46
C ASN A 72 -16.30 -20.26 5.65
N LEU A 73 -16.95 -20.58 6.78
CA LEU A 73 -16.77 -19.82 8.02
C LEU A 73 -15.35 -20.00 8.56
N ILE A 74 -14.82 -21.22 8.57
CA ILE A 74 -13.44 -21.49 9.01
C ILE A 74 -12.43 -20.71 8.14
N LEU A 75 -12.57 -20.79 6.82
CA LEU A 75 -11.68 -20.08 5.89
C LEU A 75 -11.80 -18.56 6.03
N LEU A 76 -13.02 -18.03 6.14
CA LEU A 76 -13.23 -16.60 6.35
C LEU A 76 -12.63 -16.15 7.68
N SER A 77 -12.87 -16.89 8.77
CA SER A 77 -12.27 -16.62 10.07
C SER A 77 -10.75 -16.59 9.97
N PHE A 78 -10.13 -17.56 9.30
CA PHE A 78 -8.68 -17.61 9.10
C PHE A 78 -8.16 -16.40 8.30
N PHE A 79 -8.74 -16.09 7.14
CA PHE A 79 -8.31 -14.93 6.34
C PHE A 79 -8.55 -13.59 7.04
N SER A 80 -9.51 -13.55 7.97
CA SER A 80 -9.87 -12.34 8.70
C SER A 80 -8.92 -11.99 9.85
N ILE A 81 -8.08 -12.92 10.32
CA ILE A 81 -7.18 -12.72 11.48
C ILE A 81 -6.34 -11.44 11.33
N VAL A 82 -5.60 -11.31 10.22
CA VAL A 82 -4.68 -10.19 10.00
C VAL A 82 -5.43 -8.87 9.77
N PRO A 83 -6.47 -8.80 8.90
CA PRO A 83 -7.26 -7.59 8.75
C PRO A 83 -7.86 -7.09 10.06
N PHE A 84 -8.49 -7.96 10.85
CA PHE A 84 -9.11 -7.57 12.12
C PHE A 84 -8.10 -7.10 13.15
N TYR A 85 -6.97 -7.80 13.28
CA TYR A 85 -5.89 -7.39 14.19
C TYR A 85 -5.35 -5.99 13.83
N ASN A 86 -5.19 -5.71 12.52
CA ASN A 86 -4.71 -4.43 12.00
C ASN A 86 -5.82 -3.37 11.80
N LEU A 87 -7.03 -3.54 12.36
CA LEU A 87 -8.06 -2.48 12.37
C LEU A 87 -7.72 -1.37 13.35
N ILE A 88 -7.20 -1.73 14.53
CA ILE A 88 -6.94 -0.80 15.64
C ILE A 88 -5.51 -0.99 16.18
N GLY A 89 -4.96 -2.19 16.06
CA GLY A 89 -3.63 -2.53 16.56
C GLY A 89 -2.66 -2.95 15.45
N GLY A 90 -1.72 -3.80 15.85
CA GLY A 90 -0.71 -4.38 14.97
C GLY A 90 0.35 -3.40 14.49
N ARG A 91 1.28 -3.93 13.71
CA ARG A 91 2.30 -3.11 13.06
C ARG A 91 1.59 -2.19 12.07
N GLY A 92 1.72 -0.87 12.25
CA GLY A 92 1.00 0.10 11.43
C GLY A 92 -0.35 0.57 11.95
N ASN A 93 -0.73 0.24 13.20
CA ASN A 93 -1.80 0.88 13.97
C ASN A 93 -3.05 1.27 13.15
N GLY A 94 -3.68 0.30 12.47
CA GLY A 94 -4.92 0.58 11.72
C GLY A 94 -4.79 0.57 10.20
N LEU A 95 -3.76 -0.04 9.60
CA LEU A 95 -3.65 -0.11 8.13
C LEU A 95 -4.93 -0.66 7.46
N SER A 96 -5.63 -1.61 8.08
CA SER A 96 -6.92 -2.10 7.58
C SER A 96 -8.00 -1.02 7.56
N ILE A 97 -7.95 -0.04 8.47
CA ILE A 97 -8.90 1.07 8.50
C ILE A 97 -8.73 1.99 7.28
N TYR A 98 -7.48 2.24 6.86
CA TYR A 98 -7.19 3.01 5.65
C TYR A 98 -7.77 2.31 4.43
N TRP A 99 -7.57 1.00 4.35
CA TRP A 99 -8.13 0.18 3.28
C TRP A 99 -9.66 0.24 3.27
N ILE A 100 -10.30 0.08 4.43
CA ILE A 100 -11.77 0.17 4.56
C ILE A 100 -12.27 1.55 4.11
N PHE A 101 -11.66 2.64 4.57
CA PHE A 101 -12.06 3.98 4.14
C PHE A 101 -11.89 4.16 2.63
N GLY A 102 -10.78 3.70 2.04
CA GLY A 102 -10.60 3.71 0.59
C GLY A 102 -11.68 2.92 -0.15
N SER A 103 -12.05 1.73 0.35
CA SER A 103 -13.13 0.93 -0.23
C SER A 103 -14.50 1.61 -0.11
N LEU A 104 -14.76 2.33 0.99
CA LEU A 104 -16.00 3.07 1.20
C LEU A 104 -16.13 4.24 0.23
N ILE A 105 -15.03 4.94 -0.11
CA ILE A 105 -15.04 5.99 -1.15
C ILE A 105 -15.63 5.45 -2.45
N PHE A 106 -15.26 4.24 -2.87
CA PHE A 106 -15.79 3.62 -4.08
C PHE A 106 -17.31 3.45 -4.01
N PHE A 107 -17.85 2.95 -2.90
CA PHE A 107 -19.30 2.81 -2.72
C PHE A 107 -20.01 4.16 -2.66
N LEU A 108 -19.49 5.13 -1.89
CA LEU A 108 -20.05 6.47 -1.80
C LEU A 108 -20.11 7.17 -3.16
N LYS A 109 -19.05 7.01 -3.97
CA LYS A 109 -19.02 7.52 -5.35
C LYS A 109 -20.04 6.80 -6.23
N ARG A 110 -20.11 5.46 -6.18
CA ARG A 110 -21.02 4.66 -7.00
C ARG A 110 -22.51 4.97 -6.77
N TYR A 111 -22.88 5.34 -5.55
CA TYR A 111 -24.26 5.68 -5.19
C TYR A 111 -24.57 7.19 -5.29
N ASP A 112 -23.65 7.99 -5.83
CA ASP A 112 -23.82 9.42 -6.10
C ASP A 112 -24.30 10.26 -4.90
N ILE A 113 -24.00 9.80 -3.67
CA ILE A 113 -24.54 10.36 -2.42
C ILE A 113 -24.21 11.85 -2.27
N LEU A 114 -23.03 12.27 -2.74
CA LEU A 114 -22.52 13.64 -2.61
C LEU A 114 -22.55 14.46 -3.90
N GLN A 115 -23.12 13.95 -5.00
CA GLN A 115 -23.14 14.69 -6.25
C GLN A 115 -23.96 15.99 -6.14
N LYS A 116 -25.07 15.97 -5.39
CA LYS A 116 -26.01 17.09 -5.21
C LYS A 116 -25.43 18.27 -4.41
N VAL A 117 -24.28 18.12 -3.76
CA VAL A 117 -23.64 19.19 -3.00
C VAL A 117 -23.07 20.25 -3.97
N LYS A 118 -23.33 21.53 -3.68
CA LYS A 118 -22.86 22.67 -4.51
C LYS A 118 -21.32 22.68 -4.60
N PHE A 119 -20.80 23.08 -5.75
CA PHE A 119 -19.35 23.12 -6.03
C PHE A 119 -18.55 23.94 -5.00
N ASN A 120 -19.02 25.14 -4.67
CA ASN A 120 -18.34 26.02 -3.70
C ASN A 120 -18.24 25.37 -2.31
N ILE A 121 -19.25 24.60 -1.91
CA ILE A 121 -19.23 23.86 -0.64
C ILE A 121 -18.18 22.74 -0.71
N LYS A 122 -18.11 21.99 -1.82
CA LYS A 122 -17.09 20.95 -2.03
C LYS A 122 -15.67 21.52 -1.91
N ILE A 123 -15.37 22.65 -2.57
CA ILE A 123 -14.07 23.33 -2.49
C ILE A 123 -13.78 23.79 -1.07
N LEU A 124 -14.74 24.47 -0.42
CA LEU A 124 -14.55 24.97 0.94
C LEU A 124 -14.27 23.82 1.92
N SER A 125 -15.06 22.74 1.86
CA SER A 125 -14.84 21.53 2.66
C SER A 125 -13.50 20.88 2.36
N PHE A 126 -13.09 20.81 1.09
CA PHE A 126 -11.80 20.25 0.68
C PHE A 126 -10.63 21.03 1.29
N ILE A 127 -10.62 22.36 1.16
CA ILE A 127 -9.59 23.23 1.75
C ILE A 127 -9.57 23.10 3.27
N LEU A 128 -10.75 23.17 3.92
CA LEU A 128 -10.85 23.06 5.37
C LEU A 128 -10.32 21.71 5.87
N LEU A 129 -10.68 20.60 5.22
CA LEU A 129 -10.21 19.28 5.59
C LEU A 129 -8.71 19.10 5.38
N ILE A 130 -8.12 19.69 4.32
CA ILE A 130 -6.66 19.71 4.15
C ILE A 130 -5.98 20.43 5.32
N LEU A 131 -6.51 21.58 5.76
CA LEU A 131 -5.98 22.30 6.91
C LEU A 131 -6.10 21.47 8.20
N ILE A 132 -7.25 20.83 8.43
CA ILE A 132 -7.46 19.95 9.59
C ILE A 132 -6.51 18.74 9.54
N ALA A 133 -6.38 18.07 8.41
CA ALA A 133 -5.51 16.91 8.25
C ALA A 133 -4.03 17.30 8.43
N SER A 134 -3.62 18.45 7.91
CA SER A 134 -2.27 18.99 8.07
C SER A 134 -1.97 19.33 9.53
N ALA A 135 -2.91 20.00 10.22
CA ALA A 135 -2.79 20.29 11.65
C ALA A 135 -2.73 19.01 12.48
N ARG A 136 -3.59 18.02 12.17
CA ARG A 136 -3.59 16.70 12.84
C ARG A 136 -2.26 15.98 12.65
N CYS A 137 -1.73 15.97 11.43
CA CYS A 137 -0.43 15.37 11.12
C CYS A 137 0.70 16.07 11.89
N TYR A 138 0.70 17.40 11.94
CA TYR A 138 1.69 18.19 12.68
C TYR A 138 1.67 17.93 14.19
N ILE A 139 0.47 17.83 14.78
CA ILE A 139 0.28 17.60 16.23
C ILE A 139 0.61 16.16 16.62
N THR A 140 0.04 15.19 15.91
CA THR A 140 0.16 13.77 16.29
C THR A 140 1.47 13.15 15.86
N ARG A 141 2.04 13.61 14.74
CA ARG A 141 3.21 13.01 14.07
C ARG A 141 3.09 11.50 13.88
N ASN A 142 1.86 11.00 13.78
CA ASN A 142 1.56 9.58 13.63
C ASN A 142 0.91 9.36 12.27
N ALA A 143 1.64 8.73 11.35
CA ALA A 143 1.16 8.44 10.00
C ALA A 143 -0.06 7.49 9.97
N TYR A 144 -0.30 6.77 11.07
CA TYR A 144 -1.37 5.77 11.22
C TYR A 144 -2.51 6.24 12.12
N ASP A 145 -2.61 7.54 12.39
CA ASP A 145 -3.71 8.09 13.18
C ASP A 145 -5.08 7.87 12.47
N PRO A 146 -6.07 7.21 13.10
CA PRO A 146 -7.35 6.93 12.45
C PRO A 146 -8.15 8.18 12.03
N ILE A 147 -8.01 9.29 12.76
CA ILE A 147 -8.65 10.56 12.41
C ILE A 147 -7.99 11.14 11.15
N PHE A 148 -6.66 11.07 11.06
CA PHE A 148 -5.93 11.41 9.84
C PHE A 148 -6.35 10.51 8.67
N ALA A 149 -6.46 9.20 8.87
CA ALA A 149 -6.94 8.25 7.85
C ALA A 149 -8.33 8.63 7.30
N PHE A 150 -9.26 8.94 8.20
CA PHE A 150 -10.63 9.32 7.85
C PHE A 150 -10.68 10.65 7.10
N THR A 151 -9.97 11.67 7.59
CA THR A 151 -9.92 12.99 6.93
C THR A 151 -9.27 12.88 5.55
N LEU A 152 -8.20 12.11 5.41
CA LEU A 152 -7.57 11.82 4.13
C LEU A 152 -8.53 11.14 3.15
N ALA A 153 -9.33 10.17 3.62
CA ALA A 153 -10.33 9.51 2.78
C ALA A 153 -11.41 10.49 2.27
N ILE A 154 -11.89 11.41 3.11
CA ILE A 154 -12.85 12.44 2.66
C ILE A 154 -12.19 13.40 1.67
N ILE A 155 -10.94 13.82 1.92
CA ILE A 155 -10.17 14.66 0.99
C ILE A 155 -10.07 13.98 -0.38
N LEU A 156 -9.74 12.69 -0.42
CA LEU A 156 -9.68 11.92 -1.66
C LEU A 156 -11.05 11.82 -2.36
N LEU A 157 -12.13 11.58 -1.60
CA LEU A 157 -13.49 11.57 -2.15
C LEU A 157 -13.86 12.93 -2.77
N LEU A 158 -13.60 14.03 -2.06
CA LEU A 158 -13.87 15.38 -2.55
C LEU A 158 -13.01 15.70 -3.78
N LEU A 159 -11.74 15.30 -3.78
CA LEU A 159 -10.86 15.45 -4.94
C LEU A 159 -11.44 14.73 -6.16
N LEU A 160 -11.88 13.47 -6.01
CA LEU A 160 -12.51 12.72 -7.11
C LEU A 160 -13.77 13.43 -7.63
N LEU A 161 -14.63 13.93 -6.74
CA LEU A 161 -15.84 14.66 -7.15
C LEU A 161 -15.54 16.00 -7.83
N LEU A 162 -14.44 16.66 -7.45
CA LEU A 162 -13.98 17.89 -8.11
C LEU A 162 -13.40 17.57 -9.50
N LEU A 163 -12.67 16.45 -9.64
CA LEU A 163 -12.13 16.00 -10.91
C LEU A 163 -13.22 15.60 -11.91
N ASP A 164 -14.32 14.99 -11.45
CA ASP A 164 -15.47 14.66 -12.31
C ASP A 164 -16.11 15.95 -12.89
N LEU A 165 -16.09 17.07 -12.16
CA LEU A 165 -16.54 18.37 -12.70
C LEU A 165 -15.55 18.98 -13.69
N CYS A 166 -14.32 18.50 -13.66
CA CYS A 166 -13.23 18.87 -14.54
C CYS A 166 -13.03 17.86 -15.68
N GLU A 167 -14.04 17.04 -16.02
CA GLU A 167 -14.02 16.03 -17.10
C GLU A 167 -13.45 16.53 -18.44
N LYS A 168 -13.45 17.85 -18.67
CA LYS A 168 -12.91 18.50 -19.86
C LYS A 168 -11.42 18.88 -19.78
N ILE A 169 -10.73 18.65 -18.66
CA ILE A 169 -9.28 18.89 -18.59
C ILE A 169 -8.58 17.84 -19.46
N MET A 170 -8.27 18.23 -20.68
CA MET A 170 -7.42 17.45 -21.58
C MET A 170 -6.02 17.39 -20.97
N ILE A 171 -5.69 16.29 -20.30
CA ILE A 171 -4.32 16.03 -19.86
C ILE A 171 -3.46 15.89 -21.12
N LEU A 172 -2.40 16.68 -21.20
CA LEU A 172 -1.44 16.61 -22.30
C LEU A 172 -0.91 15.18 -22.44
N VAL A 173 -0.93 14.65 -23.66
CA VAL A 173 -0.50 13.26 -23.97
C VAL A 173 0.89 12.94 -23.40
N ASN A 174 1.78 13.94 -23.38
CA ASN A 174 3.13 13.80 -22.83
C ASN A 174 3.14 13.59 -21.30
N ILE A 175 2.27 14.27 -20.55
CA ILE A 175 2.15 14.09 -19.09
C ILE A 175 1.68 12.67 -18.80
N THR A 176 0.70 12.17 -19.57
CA THR A 176 0.22 10.79 -19.44
C THR A 176 1.33 9.76 -19.68
N LYS A 177 2.23 10.00 -20.64
CA LYS A 177 3.39 9.12 -20.88
C LYS A 177 4.33 9.10 -19.67
N ILE A 178 4.64 10.26 -19.09
CA ILE A 178 5.51 10.37 -17.91
C ILE A 178 4.87 9.67 -16.69
N ILE A 179 3.58 9.91 -16.43
CA ILE A 179 2.85 9.24 -15.34
C ILE A 179 2.86 7.74 -15.54
N ARG A 180 2.60 7.25 -16.76
CA ARG A 180 2.65 5.81 -17.08
C ARG A 180 4.04 5.23 -16.89
N LEU A 181 5.09 5.95 -17.25
CA LEU A 181 6.47 5.52 -17.03
C LEU A 181 6.75 5.40 -15.53
N GLY A 182 6.46 6.43 -14.73
CA GLY A 182 6.66 6.40 -13.28
C GLY A 182 5.86 5.29 -12.59
N ALA A 183 4.61 5.07 -13.02
CA ALA A 183 3.78 3.99 -12.50
C ALA A 183 4.24 2.59 -12.91
N SER A 184 5.00 2.45 -14.00
CA SER A 184 5.39 1.14 -14.54
C SER A 184 6.48 0.41 -13.75
N TYR A 185 7.17 1.10 -12.85
CA TYR A 185 8.21 0.52 -12.01
C TYR A 185 8.03 0.86 -10.53
N SER A 186 6.94 1.52 -10.14
CA SER A 186 6.74 1.99 -8.77
C SER A 186 6.68 0.86 -7.75
N PHE A 187 6.19 -0.32 -8.14
CA PHE A 187 6.18 -1.51 -7.30
C PHE A 187 7.60 -2.05 -7.06
N THR A 188 8.38 -2.28 -8.13
CA THR A 188 9.80 -2.61 -7.99
C THR A 188 10.55 -1.58 -7.14
N LEU A 189 10.25 -0.28 -7.30
CA LEU A 189 10.92 0.78 -6.54
C LEU A 189 10.61 0.63 -5.05
N TYR A 190 9.33 0.43 -4.73
CA TYR A 190 8.89 0.13 -3.39
C TYR A 190 9.62 -1.10 -2.80
N LEU A 191 9.88 -2.14 -3.59
CA LEU A 191 10.60 -3.32 -3.12
C LEU A 191 12.09 -3.06 -2.81
N ILE A 192 12.79 -2.30 -3.64
CA ILE A 192 14.26 -2.24 -3.55
C ILE A 192 14.81 -0.98 -2.87
N HIS A 193 14.07 0.13 -2.87
CA HIS A 193 14.61 1.44 -2.45
C HIS A 193 15.19 1.42 -1.05
N TYR A 194 14.50 0.79 -0.09
CA TYR A 194 14.96 0.73 1.29
C TYR A 194 16.27 -0.06 1.41
N SER A 195 16.37 -1.22 0.74
CA SER A 195 17.61 -2.02 0.75
C SER A 195 18.80 -1.25 0.18
N ILE A 196 18.58 -0.47 -0.90
CA ILE A 196 19.62 0.37 -1.50
C ILE A 196 20.01 1.51 -0.56
N ILE A 197 19.03 2.20 0.04
CA ILE A 197 19.28 3.30 0.97
C ILE A 197 20.02 2.79 2.22
N ASP A 198 19.59 1.66 2.79
CA ASP A 198 20.22 1.02 3.94
C ASP A 198 21.67 0.64 3.60
N PHE A 199 21.90 -0.03 2.46
CA PHE A 199 23.24 -0.35 1.98
C PHE A 199 24.13 0.89 1.83
N MET A 200 23.62 1.94 1.19
CA MET A 200 24.35 3.20 0.99
C MET A 200 24.65 3.90 2.32
N HIS A 201 23.72 3.88 3.26
CA HIS A 201 23.90 4.45 4.59
C HIS A 201 24.94 3.68 5.39
N THR A 202 24.88 2.35 5.42
CA THR A 202 25.82 1.52 6.19
C THR A 202 27.25 1.61 5.67
N HIS A 203 27.46 1.71 4.35
CA HIS A 203 28.81 1.64 3.77
C HIS A 203 29.42 3.00 3.41
N TYR A 204 28.61 4.03 3.18
CA TYR A 204 29.10 5.31 2.65
C TYR A 204 28.68 6.54 3.47
N SER A 205 28.08 6.36 4.65
CA SER A 205 27.70 7.47 5.54
C SER A 205 28.88 8.30 6.04
N GLU A 206 30.06 7.70 6.21
CA GLU A 206 31.28 8.40 6.62
C GLU A 206 31.99 9.10 5.45
N THR A 207 31.76 8.64 4.21
CA THR A 207 32.43 9.14 3.01
C THR A 207 31.72 10.35 2.40
N PHE A 208 30.39 10.33 2.37
CA PHE A 208 29.58 11.37 1.72
C PHE A 208 28.77 12.18 2.74
N ASN A 209 28.51 13.44 2.39
CA ASN A 209 27.52 14.25 3.11
C ASN A 209 26.15 13.53 3.12
N PRO A 210 25.39 13.52 4.24
CA PRO A 210 24.11 12.82 4.34
C PRO A 210 23.11 13.15 3.21
N TYR A 211 23.03 14.42 2.79
CA TYR A 211 22.12 14.84 1.71
C TYR A 211 22.59 14.31 0.35
N LEU A 212 23.90 14.32 0.11
CA LEU A 212 24.48 13.78 -1.12
C LEU A 212 24.32 12.25 -1.17
N ASN A 213 24.56 11.55 -0.05
CA ASN A 213 24.37 10.11 0.04
C ASN A 213 22.91 9.73 -0.24
N PHE A 214 21.96 10.45 0.34
CA PHE A 214 20.54 10.26 0.07
C PHE A 214 20.19 10.50 -1.40
N LEU A 215 20.69 11.58 -2.01
CA LEU A 215 20.45 11.88 -3.42
C LEU A 215 21.00 10.77 -4.34
N ILE A 216 22.21 10.29 -4.07
CA ILE A 216 22.82 9.17 -4.80
C ILE A 216 21.98 7.91 -4.64
N ALA A 217 21.61 7.54 -3.41
CA ALA A 217 20.78 6.37 -3.14
C ALA A 217 19.40 6.46 -3.81
N PHE A 218 18.80 7.64 -3.85
CA PHE A 218 17.53 7.91 -4.53
C PHE A 218 17.65 7.70 -6.05
N ILE A 219 18.70 8.24 -6.67
CA ILE A 219 18.95 8.07 -8.11
C ILE A 219 19.20 6.61 -8.43
N ILE A 220 20.08 5.93 -7.68
CA ILE A 220 20.38 4.51 -7.86
C ILE A 220 19.11 3.66 -7.73
N SER A 221 18.28 3.92 -6.70
CA SER A 221 17.02 3.20 -6.50
C SER A 221 16.08 3.33 -7.69
N ASN A 222 15.92 4.54 -8.24
CA ASN A 222 15.07 4.76 -9.41
C ASN A 222 15.62 4.08 -10.67
N VAL A 223 16.93 4.19 -10.93
CA VAL A 223 17.57 3.61 -12.11
C VAL A 223 17.49 2.08 -12.07
N ILE A 224 17.91 1.46 -10.96
CA ILE A 224 17.86 0.00 -10.81
C ILE A 224 16.41 -0.49 -10.89
N SER A 225 15.48 0.22 -10.25
CA SER A 225 14.07 -0.15 -10.30
C SER A 225 13.49 -0.06 -11.71
N LEU A 226 13.85 0.97 -12.47
CA LEU A 226 13.40 1.11 -13.86
C LEU A 226 13.91 -0.06 -14.71
N ILE A 227 15.18 -0.44 -14.54
CA ILE A 227 15.79 -1.57 -15.26
C ILE A 227 15.07 -2.88 -14.89
N ILE A 228 14.93 -3.19 -13.60
CA ILE A 228 14.29 -4.43 -13.13
C ILE A 228 12.82 -4.47 -13.56
N GLY A 229 12.07 -3.38 -13.38
CA GLY A 229 10.65 -3.30 -13.73
C GLY A 229 10.42 -3.44 -15.23
N HIS A 230 11.32 -2.88 -16.06
CA HIS A 230 11.23 -3.03 -17.52
C HIS A 230 11.48 -4.48 -17.98
N ILE A 231 12.41 -5.19 -17.34
CA ILE A 231 12.75 -6.58 -17.69
C ILE A 231 11.68 -7.55 -17.16
N SER A 232 11.18 -7.34 -15.94
CA SER A 232 10.31 -8.29 -15.25
C SER A 232 8.83 -7.92 -15.34
N GLU A 233 8.42 -6.77 -14.79
CA GLU A 233 7.02 -6.40 -14.61
C GLU A 233 6.29 -6.14 -15.93
N VAL A 234 6.89 -5.36 -16.85
CA VAL A 234 6.23 -4.95 -18.10
C VAL A 234 5.89 -6.17 -18.99
N PRO A 235 6.82 -7.10 -19.27
CA PRO A 235 6.52 -8.27 -20.09
C PRO A 235 5.58 -9.25 -19.38
N LEU A 236 5.77 -9.47 -18.07
CA LEU A 236 4.97 -10.41 -17.31
C LEU A 236 3.51 -9.93 -17.21
N THR A 237 3.30 -8.65 -16.94
CA THR A 237 1.96 -8.05 -16.89
C THR A 237 1.22 -8.23 -18.21
N LYS A 238 1.89 -8.03 -19.34
CA LYS A 238 1.30 -8.24 -20.66
C LYS A 238 0.90 -9.71 -20.88
N LYS A 239 1.78 -10.65 -20.52
CA LYS A 239 1.52 -12.10 -20.63
C LYS A 239 0.34 -12.54 -19.74
N ILE A 240 0.35 -12.14 -18.47
CA ILE A 240 -0.71 -12.49 -17.50
C ILE A 240 -2.05 -11.89 -17.93
N LYS A 241 -2.12 -10.62 -18.33
CA LYS A 241 -3.36 -10.00 -18.81
C LYS A 241 -3.95 -10.73 -20.01
N ASN A 242 -3.12 -11.05 -21.00
CA ASN A 242 -3.57 -11.80 -22.17
C ASN A 242 -4.09 -13.20 -21.80
N HIS A 243 -3.48 -13.84 -20.79
CA HIS A 243 -3.94 -15.13 -20.29
C HIS A 243 -5.26 -15.01 -19.54
N LEU A 244 -5.39 -14.06 -18.61
CA LEU A 244 -6.62 -13.86 -17.83
C LEU A 244 -7.81 -13.50 -18.71
N TYR A 245 -7.63 -12.62 -19.70
CA TYR A 245 -8.71 -12.26 -20.64
C TYR A 245 -9.11 -13.37 -21.61
N LYS A 246 -8.30 -14.42 -21.75
CA LYS A 246 -8.69 -15.61 -22.53
C LYS A 246 -9.75 -16.45 -21.80
N TYR A 247 -9.84 -16.35 -20.47
CA TYR A 247 -10.72 -17.18 -19.64
C TYR A 247 -11.79 -16.39 -18.87
N ALA A 248 -11.80 -15.06 -18.99
CA ALA A 248 -12.84 -14.18 -18.46
C ALA A 248 -13.90 -13.92 -19.53
#